data_AF-A0A7S2Y179-F1
#
_entry.id   AF-A0A7S2Y179-F1
#
_cell.length_a   1.000
_cell.length_b   1.000
_cell.length_c   1.000
_cell.angle_alpha   90.00
_cell.angle_beta   90.00
_cell.angle_gamma   90.00
#
_symmetry.space_group_name_H-M   'P 1'
#
loop_
_entity.id
_entity.type
_entity.pdbx_description
1 polymer ?
#
loop_
_entity_poly.entity_id
_entity_poly.type
_entity_poly.pdbx_seq_one_letter_code
_entity_poly.pdbx_strand_id
1 'polypeptide(L)'
;MASLRRRIREDVGIQEQDKDEPKIIRGLKHLDVYSKVEDDFKIKTSQGGTVSVMVWVLVVVLVVTETLQYMKREQREHMVVDQTLGQKLRIDLNISFHAINCNEVHLDAMDVAGDNQMDAQHSMMKQRLSKSGKQVGSPYNDAINKQQGLG
;
A
#
# COMPACT_ATOMS: atom_id res chain seq x y z
N MET A 1 54.19 50.34 42.52
CA MET A 1 53.15 49.92 41.55
C MET A 1 53.35 48.45 41.15
N ALA A 2 53.21 47.50 42.08
CA ALA A 2 53.49 46.07 41.84
C ALA A 2 52.40 45.12 42.37
N SER A 3 51.21 45.63 42.69
CA SER A 3 50.12 44.84 43.30
C SER A 3 48.94 44.54 42.37
N LEU A 4 48.95 45.01 41.12
CA LEU A 4 47.82 44.85 40.20
C LEU A 4 47.96 43.68 39.21
N ARG A 5 49.07 42.92 39.25
CA ARG A 5 49.32 41.78 38.36
C ARG A 5 49.05 40.41 38.99
N ARG A 6 48.43 40.38 40.18
CA ARG A 6 48.20 39.14 40.94
C ARG A 6 46.75 38.62 40.89
N ARG A 7 45.84 39.26 40.15
CA ARG A 7 44.46 38.77 39.96
C ARG A 7 44.19 38.02 38.64
N ILE A 8 45.18 37.94 37.74
CA ILE A 8 44.98 37.31 36.41
C ILE A 8 45.44 35.83 36.42
N ARG A 9 45.82 35.27 37.57
CA ARG A 9 46.49 33.95 37.68
C ARG A 9 45.77 32.91 38.56
N GLU A 10 44.48 33.11 38.85
CA GLU A 10 43.55 32.18 39.50
C GLU A 10 42.18 32.51 38.86
N ASP A 11 41.54 31.82 37.93
CA ASP A 11 41.65 30.45 37.42
C ASP A 11 41.38 30.47 35.91
N VAL A 12 42.48 30.57 35.14
CA VAL A 12 42.55 30.03 33.78
C VAL A 12 42.51 28.50 33.92
N GLY A 13 41.31 27.98 34.15
CA GLY A 13 41.00 26.55 34.09
C GLY A 13 40.55 26.18 32.68
N ILE A 14 41.43 26.34 31.69
CA ILE A 14 41.20 25.72 30.39
C ILE A 14 41.36 24.21 30.58
N GLN A 15 40.23 23.52 30.43
CA GLN A 15 40.11 22.26 29.70
C GLN A 15 41.26 21.27 29.91
N GLU A 16 41.07 20.30 30.80
CA GLU A 16 41.75 19.02 30.64
C GLU A 16 40.87 17.86 31.10
N GLN A 17 40.00 17.43 30.18
CA GLN A 17 39.65 16.03 30.01
C GLN A 17 39.78 15.73 28.51
N ASP A 18 41.02 15.74 28.03
CA ASP A 18 41.40 14.90 26.90
C ASP A 18 41.25 13.45 27.36
N LYS A 19 40.16 12.82 26.93
CA LYS A 19 40.02 11.37 26.93
C LYS A 19 39.43 10.99 25.57
N ASP A 20 40.34 10.63 24.67
CA ASP A 20 40.10 9.71 23.55
C ASP A 20 38.74 9.89 22.83
N GLU A 21 38.52 11.06 22.22
CA GLU A 21 37.29 11.35 21.46
C GLU A 21 37.24 10.52 20.14
N PRO A 22 36.28 9.59 19.95
CA PRO A 22 36.03 8.98 18.65
C PRO A 22 35.65 10.06 17.62
N LYS A 23 36.06 9.87 16.36
CA LYS A 23 35.85 10.83 15.23
C LYS A 23 34.42 11.40 15.12
N ILE A 24 33.44 10.66 15.62
CA ILE A 24 32.01 11.02 15.64
C ILE A 24 31.76 12.28 16.51
N ILE A 25 32.44 12.43 17.65
CA ILE A 25 32.20 13.54 18.59
C ILE A 25 32.73 14.88 18.02
N ARG A 26 33.84 14.86 17.27
CA ARG A 26 34.32 16.04 16.52
C ARG A 26 33.30 16.55 15.51
N GLY A 27 32.54 15.67 14.87
CA GLY A 27 31.47 16.04 13.93
C GLY A 27 30.25 16.64 14.65
N LEU A 28 29.86 16.07 15.80
CA LEU A 28 28.77 16.62 16.63
C LEU A 28 29.12 18.02 17.18
N LYS A 29 30.40 18.30 17.42
CA LYS A 29 30.88 19.61 17.89
C LYS A 29 30.60 20.75 16.90
N HIS A 30 30.42 20.44 15.61
CA HIS A 30 30.05 21.43 14.59
C HIS A 30 28.53 21.63 14.51
N LEU A 31 27.73 20.63 14.92
CA LEU A 31 26.27 20.71 14.93
C LEU A 31 25.70 21.37 16.20
N ASP A 32 26.56 21.61 17.21
CA ASP A 32 26.17 22.27 18.46
C ASP A 32 26.31 23.80 18.32
N VAL A 33 25.22 24.46 17.93
CA VAL A 33 25.15 25.91 17.66
C VAL A 33 25.07 26.74 18.96
N TYR A 34 24.83 26.12 20.11
CA TYR A 34 24.62 26.82 21.37
C TYR A 34 25.87 26.86 22.26
N SER A 35 26.16 28.04 22.82
CA SER A 35 27.24 28.19 23.79
C SER A 35 26.92 27.43 25.08
N LYS A 36 27.87 26.62 25.53
CA LYS A 36 27.75 25.77 26.73
C LYS A 36 27.52 26.65 27.97
N VAL A 37 26.38 26.43 28.65
CA VAL A 37 25.98 27.15 29.88
C VAL A 37 26.93 26.82 31.04
N GLU A 38 27.21 27.79 31.93
CA GLU A 38 28.10 27.57 33.09
C GLU A 38 27.53 26.50 34.05
N ASP A 39 28.42 25.69 34.62
CA ASP A 39 28.04 24.50 35.41
C ASP A 39 27.38 24.85 36.76
N ASP A 40 27.49 26.09 37.25
CA ASP A 40 26.92 26.54 38.53
C ASP A 40 25.38 26.64 38.53
N PHE A 41 24.75 26.71 37.36
CA PHE A 41 23.28 26.70 37.22
C PHE A 41 22.72 25.32 36.82
N LYS A 42 23.57 24.29 36.77
CA LYS A 42 23.23 22.98 36.21
C LYS A 42 22.91 21.97 37.32
N ILE A 43 21.65 21.93 37.74
CA ILE A 43 21.18 20.92 38.70
C ILE A 43 21.15 19.55 37.99
N LYS A 44 22.13 18.69 38.32
CA LYS A 44 22.28 17.35 37.77
C LYS A 44 21.24 16.41 38.40
N THR A 45 20.03 16.41 37.85
CA THR A 45 18.99 15.46 38.27
C THR A 45 19.21 14.12 37.56
N SER A 46 19.80 13.14 38.26
CA SER A 46 20.04 11.78 37.71
C SER A 46 18.76 11.11 37.20
N GLN A 47 17.63 11.41 37.83
CA GLN A 47 16.32 10.88 37.43
C GLN A 47 15.83 11.49 36.11
N GLY A 48 16.15 12.77 35.85
CA GLY A 48 15.78 13.47 34.61
C GLY A 48 16.40 12.83 33.37
N GLY A 49 17.67 12.41 33.46
CA GLY A 49 18.35 11.71 32.35
C GLY A 49 17.70 10.37 32.00
N THR A 50 17.23 9.62 33.01
CA THR A 50 16.52 8.34 32.78
C THR A 50 15.20 8.58 32.06
N VAL A 51 14.45 9.61 32.47
CA VAL A 51 13.18 9.98 31.81
C VAL A 51 13.44 10.46 30.38
N SER A 52 14.48 11.25 30.14
CA SER A 52 14.85 11.70 28.78
C SER A 52 15.20 10.53 27.85
N VAL A 53 15.95 9.54 28.34
CA VAL A 53 16.26 8.33 27.55
C VAL A 53 14.99 7.54 27.26
N MET A 54 14.10 7.38 28.25
CA MET A 54 12.84 6.66 28.07
C MET A 54 11.93 7.34 27.04
N VAL A 55 11.80 8.66 27.10
CA VAL A 55 11.04 9.45 26.12
C VAL A 55 11.66 9.32 24.72
N TRP A 56 12.98 9.40 24.61
CA TRP A 56 13.66 9.26 23.32
C TRP A 56 13.41 7.88 22.69
N VAL A 57 13.48 6.81 23.49
CA VAL A 57 13.14 5.46 23.02
C VAL A 57 11.69 5.38 22.54
N LEU A 58 10.73 5.94 23.29
CA LEU A 58 9.33 5.95 22.88
C LEU A 58 9.12 6.71 21.56
N VAL A 59 9.75 7.87 21.40
CA VAL A 59 9.67 8.66 20.17
C VAL A 59 10.22 7.88 18.97
N VAL A 60 11.38 7.22 19.13
CA VAL A 60 11.98 6.41 18.07
C VAL A 60 11.07 5.25 17.67
N VAL A 61 10.49 4.54 18.65
CA VAL A 61 9.54 3.44 18.38
C VAL A 61 8.33 3.96 17.60
N LEU A 62 7.73 5.07 18.04
CA LEU A 62 6.58 5.68 17.37
C LEU A 62 6.91 6.05 15.92
N VAL A 63 8.04 6.72 15.68
CA VAL A 63 8.47 7.11 14.33
C VAL A 63 8.66 5.89 13.43
N VAL A 64 9.30 4.82 13.92
CA VAL A 64 9.47 3.59 13.15
C VAL A 64 8.13 2.95 12.82
N THR A 65 7.23 2.84 13.80
CA THR A 65 5.90 2.24 13.57
C THR A 65 5.08 3.04 12.57
N GLU A 66 5.09 4.37 12.66
CA GLU A 66 4.36 5.24 11.75
C GLU A 66 4.96 5.17 10.35
N THR A 67 6.29 5.15 10.23
CA THR A 67 6.97 5.02 8.94
C THR A 67 6.63 3.69 8.26
N LEU A 68 6.59 2.59 9.02
CA LEU A 68 6.20 1.28 8.49
C LEU A 68 4.72 1.27 8.07
N GLN A 69 3.83 1.89 8.84
CA GLN A 69 2.42 2.02 8.45
C GLN A 69 2.23 2.92 7.24
N TYR A 70 2.98 4.01 7.13
CA TYR A 70 2.97 4.89 5.97
C TYR A 70 3.46 4.17 4.70
N MET A 71 4.49 3.32 4.83
CA MET A 71 4.95 2.48 3.73
C MET A 71 3.95 1.37 3.35
N LYS A 72 3.15 0.90 4.30
CA LYS A 72 2.02 0.01 4.00
C LYS A 72 0.92 0.84 3.35
N ARG A 73 0.97 0.94 2.02
CA ARG A 73 -0.07 1.59 1.21
C ARG A 73 -1.47 1.11 1.66
N GLU A 74 -2.19 1.99 2.35
CA GLU A 74 -3.62 1.80 2.59
C GLU A 74 -4.33 1.99 1.24
N GLN A 75 -4.80 0.89 0.66
CA GLN A 75 -5.52 0.89 -0.59
C GLN A 75 -6.90 1.50 -0.33
N ARG A 76 -7.05 2.82 -0.55
CA ARG A 76 -8.36 3.48 -0.51
C ARG A 76 -9.17 3.07 -1.74
N GLU A 77 -9.96 2.02 -1.55
CA GLU A 77 -11.08 1.65 -2.41
C GLU A 77 -12.06 2.85 -2.44
N HIS A 78 -12.06 3.61 -3.54
CA HIS A 78 -13.01 4.69 -3.74
C HIS A 78 -14.13 4.14 -4.62
N MET A 79 -15.33 4.03 -4.04
CA MET A 79 -16.53 3.63 -4.76
C MET A 79 -17.00 4.82 -5.61
N VAL A 80 -16.59 4.84 -6.87
CA VAL A 80 -17.11 5.79 -7.86
C VAL A 80 -18.33 5.15 -8.51
N VAL A 81 -19.41 5.91 -8.62
CA VAL A 81 -20.57 5.49 -9.42
C VAL A 81 -20.17 5.61 -10.89
N ASP A 82 -20.08 4.49 -11.59
CA ASP A 82 -19.90 4.49 -13.04
C ASP A 82 -21.07 5.25 -13.69
N GLN A 83 -20.78 6.44 -14.22
CA GLN A 83 -21.75 7.28 -14.93
C GLN A 83 -21.98 6.82 -16.37
N THR A 84 -21.40 5.69 -16.77
CA THR A 84 -21.57 5.07 -18.08
C THR A 84 -22.88 4.27 -18.11
N LEU A 85 -24.00 4.96 -17.88
CA LEU A 85 -25.33 4.39 -18.09
C LEU A 85 -25.54 4.15 -19.59
N GLY A 86 -25.71 2.87 -19.98
CA GLY A 86 -26.22 2.50 -21.31
C GLY A 86 -25.19 1.97 -22.31
N GLN A 87 -23.96 1.66 -21.91
CA GLN A 87 -23.05 0.92 -22.79
C GLN A 87 -23.34 -0.59 -22.72
N LYS A 88 -23.45 -1.24 -23.89
CA LYS A 88 -23.55 -2.70 -23.97
C LYS A 88 -22.27 -3.31 -23.39
N LEU A 89 -22.38 -4.04 -22.27
CA LEU A 89 -21.27 -4.77 -21.69
C LEU A 89 -20.92 -5.95 -22.60
N ARG A 90 -19.67 -6.01 -23.07
CA ARG A 90 -19.18 -7.13 -23.88
C ARG A 90 -18.85 -8.30 -22.95
N ILE A 91 -19.56 -9.41 -23.13
CA ILE A 91 -19.36 -10.65 -22.35
C ILE A 91 -18.85 -11.72 -23.31
N ASP A 92 -17.59 -12.14 -23.14
CA ASP A 92 -17.00 -13.27 -23.86
C ASP A 92 -17.05 -14.52 -22.94
N LEU A 93 -17.84 -15.54 -23.31
CA LEU A 93 -18.07 -16.75 -22.51
C LEU A 93 -17.51 -18.00 -23.20
N ASN A 94 -16.76 -18.82 -22.47
CA ASN A 94 -16.27 -20.12 -22.92
C ASN A 94 -16.53 -21.19 -21.84
N ILE A 95 -17.56 -21.99 -22.04
CA ILE A 95 -18.03 -23.00 -21.07
C ILE A 95 -18.15 -24.34 -21.79
N SER A 96 -17.72 -25.42 -21.12
CA SER A 96 -17.79 -26.79 -21.64
C SER A 96 -18.65 -27.68 -20.75
N PHE A 97 -19.64 -28.35 -21.34
CA PHE A 97 -20.52 -29.29 -20.66
C PHE A 97 -20.16 -30.73 -21.07
N HIS A 98 -19.67 -31.54 -20.13
CA HIS A 98 -19.24 -32.91 -20.41
C HIS A 98 -20.37 -33.95 -20.31
N ALA A 99 -21.44 -33.61 -19.59
CA ALA A 99 -22.56 -34.51 -19.26
C ALA A 99 -23.85 -34.21 -20.03
N ILE A 100 -23.86 -33.20 -20.91
CA ILE A 100 -25.04 -32.74 -21.65
C ILE A 100 -24.70 -32.69 -23.14
N ASN A 101 -25.65 -33.10 -23.99
CA ASN A 101 -25.48 -33.02 -25.44
C ASN A 101 -25.54 -31.56 -25.92
N CYS A 102 -24.70 -31.23 -26.90
CA CYS A 102 -24.63 -29.88 -27.46
C CYS A 102 -25.97 -29.36 -28.03
N ASN A 103 -26.83 -30.26 -28.51
CA ASN A 103 -28.15 -29.93 -29.09
C ASN A 103 -29.21 -29.56 -28.03
N GLU A 104 -29.01 -29.95 -26.77
CA GLU A 104 -29.97 -29.72 -25.68
C GLU A 104 -29.63 -28.45 -24.88
N VAL A 105 -28.44 -27.89 -25.08
CA VAL A 105 -28.00 -26.69 -24.38
C VAL A 105 -28.54 -25.45 -25.10
N HIS A 106 -29.31 -24.65 -24.38
CA HIS A 106 -29.74 -23.31 -24.79
C HIS A 106 -29.13 -22.25 -23.86
N LEU A 107 -28.92 -21.04 -24.36
CA LEU A 107 -28.36 -19.93 -23.58
C LEU A 107 -29.32 -18.76 -23.64
N ASP A 108 -29.88 -18.42 -22.48
CA ASP A 108 -30.75 -17.27 -22.28
C ASP A 108 -30.00 -16.19 -21.49
N ALA A 109 -30.10 -14.94 -21.94
CA ALA A 109 -29.51 -13.79 -21.27
C ALA A 109 -30.63 -12.81 -20.87
N MET A 110 -30.84 -12.66 -19.55
CA MET A 110 -31.86 -11.80 -18.96
C MET A 110 -31.18 -10.76 -18.05
N ASP A 111 -31.48 -9.47 -18.26
CA ASP A 111 -30.97 -8.36 -17.43
C ASP A 111 -31.89 -8.12 -16.21
N VAL A 112 -31.44 -7.33 -15.22
CA VAL A 112 -32.20 -6.93 -14.03
C VAL A 112 -33.51 -6.20 -14.36
N ALA A 113 -33.58 -5.60 -15.56
CA ALA A 113 -34.79 -4.99 -16.11
C ALA A 113 -35.82 -6.01 -16.64
N GLY A 114 -35.49 -7.30 -16.62
CA GLY A 114 -36.34 -8.38 -17.14
C GLY A 114 -36.42 -8.43 -18.67
N ASP A 115 -35.60 -7.64 -19.36
CA ASP A 115 -35.48 -7.70 -20.82
C ASP A 115 -34.58 -8.88 -21.21
N ASN A 116 -35.09 -9.73 -22.10
CA ASN A 116 -34.32 -10.80 -22.69
C ASN A 116 -33.57 -10.21 -23.89
N GLN A 117 -32.25 -10.02 -23.77
CA GLN A 117 -31.45 -9.57 -24.90
C GLN A 117 -31.34 -10.71 -25.93
N MET A 118 -32.31 -10.77 -26.83
CA MET A 118 -32.37 -11.71 -27.96
C MET A 118 -31.23 -11.50 -28.98
N ASP A 119 -30.42 -10.46 -28.80
CA ASP A 119 -29.31 -10.03 -29.66
C ASP A 119 -27.91 -10.43 -29.12
N ALA A 120 -27.83 -11.28 -28.08
CA ALA A 120 -26.56 -11.91 -27.68
C ALA A 120 -26.00 -12.89 -28.74
N GLN A 121 -26.73 -13.08 -29.84
CA GLN A 121 -26.46 -14.07 -30.90
C GLN A 121 -25.45 -13.64 -31.96
N HIS A 122 -24.94 -12.41 -31.94
CA HIS A 122 -23.86 -12.02 -32.85
C HIS A 122 -22.54 -12.70 -32.41
N SER A 123 -22.38 -13.96 -32.84
CA SER A 123 -21.21 -14.85 -32.71
C SER A 123 -21.23 -15.93 -31.60
N MET A 124 -22.38 -16.53 -31.28
CA MET A 124 -22.38 -17.77 -30.48
C MET A 124 -22.12 -19.01 -31.35
N MET A 125 -20.99 -19.67 -31.12
CA MET A 125 -20.58 -20.87 -31.85
C MET A 125 -20.66 -22.10 -30.94
N LYS A 126 -21.40 -23.12 -31.38
CA LYS A 126 -21.48 -24.39 -30.66
C LYS A 126 -20.46 -25.37 -31.23
N GLN A 127 -19.62 -25.93 -30.36
CA GLN A 127 -18.64 -26.94 -30.72
C GLN A 127 -18.82 -28.19 -29.87
N ARG A 128 -19.03 -29.34 -30.52
CA ARG A 128 -19.16 -30.61 -29.82
C ARG A 128 -17.81 -31.04 -29.29
N LEU A 129 -17.78 -31.48 -28.03
CA LEU A 129 -16.59 -32.00 -27.35
C LEU A 129 -16.73 -33.51 -27.12
N SER A 130 -15.62 -34.23 -27.25
CA SER A 130 -15.47 -35.63 -26.85
C SER A 130 -15.34 -35.73 -25.34
N LYS A 131 -15.52 -36.94 -24.77
CA LYS A 131 -15.29 -37.20 -23.32
C LYS A 131 -13.89 -36.81 -22.85
N SER A 132 -12.92 -36.71 -23.76
CA SER A 132 -11.56 -36.25 -23.50
C SER A 132 -11.34 -34.74 -23.71
N GLY A 133 -12.40 -33.94 -23.85
CA GLY A 133 -12.32 -32.49 -24.11
C GLY A 133 -11.82 -32.12 -25.52
N LYS A 134 -11.68 -33.09 -26.44
CA LYS A 134 -11.27 -32.81 -27.83
C LYS A 134 -12.47 -32.37 -28.66
N GLN A 135 -12.28 -31.37 -29.49
CA GLN A 135 -13.28 -30.91 -30.45
C GLN A 135 -13.62 -32.00 -31.47
N VAL A 136 -14.90 -32.28 -31.67
CA VAL A 136 -15.40 -33.32 -32.60
C VAL A 136 -16.34 -32.66 -33.59
N GLY A 137 -15.96 -32.67 -34.86
CA GLY A 137 -16.75 -32.09 -35.95
C GLY A 137 -16.48 -30.60 -36.19
N SER A 138 -17.24 -30.03 -37.12
CA SER A 138 -17.18 -28.60 -37.45
C SER A 138 -18.04 -27.81 -36.47
N PRO A 139 -17.57 -26.63 -36.02
CA PRO A 139 -18.40 -25.71 -35.27
C PRO A 139 -19.61 -25.25 -36.10
N TYR A 140 -20.76 -25.10 -35.46
CA TYR A 140 -22.01 -24.67 -36.11
C TYR A 140 -22.65 -23.51 -35.34
N ASN A 141 -23.18 -22.53 -36.09
CA ASN A 141 -23.98 -21.45 -35.54
C ASN A 141 -25.40 -21.96 -35.36
N ASP A 142 -25.86 -22.03 -34.12
CA ASP A 142 -27.25 -22.43 -33.88
C ASP A 142 -28.17 -21.29 -34.34
N ALA A 143 -28.93 -21.53 -35.41
CA ALA A 143 -29.98 -20.60 -35.82
C ALA A 143 -31.12 -20.74 -34.82
N ILE A 144 -31.02 -20.01 -33.71
CA ILE A 144 -32.09 -19.87 -32.72
C ILE A 144 -33.19 -18.99 -33.34
N ASN A 145 -33.87 -19.51 -34.36
CA ASN A 145 -35.23 -19.16 -34.72
C ASN A 145 -35.80 -20.13 -35.76
N LYS A 146 -36.33 -21.25 -35.30
CA LYS A 146 -37.41 -21.93 -36.02
C LYS A 146 -38.28 -22.66 -35.01
N GLN A 147 -39.56 -22.27 -34.97
CA GLN A 147 -40.72 -22.78 -34.19
C GLN A 147 -41.20 -21.71 -33.18
N GLN A 148 -42.40 -21.11 -33.24
CA GLN A 148 -43.61 -21.35 -34.03
C GLN A 148 -44.46 -20.07 -34.06
N GLY A 149 -44.74 -19.54 -35.25
CA GLY A 149 -45.99 -18.85 -35.52
C GLY A 149 -46.96 -19.87 -36.12
N LEU A 150 -47.67 -20.60 -35.26
CA LEU A 150 -48.82 -21.44 -35.62
C LEU A 150 -49.69 -21.56 -34.38
N GLY A 151 -50.76 -20.76 -34.38
CA GLY A 151 -51.69 -20.48 -33.29
C GLY A 151 -52.28 -19.11 -33.51
#